data_AF-A0A5N6ZJ93-F1
#
_entry.id   AF-A0A5N6ZJ93-F1
#
_cell.length_a   1.000
_cell.length_b   1.000
_cell.length_c   1.000
_cell.angle_alpha   90.00
_cell.angle_beta   90.00
_cell.angle_gamma   90.00
#
_symmetry.space_group_name_H-M   'P 1'
#
loop_
_entity.id
_entity.type
_entity.pdbx_description
1 polymer ?
#
loop_
_entity_poly.entity_id
_entity_poly.type
_entity_poly.pdbx_seq_one_letter_code
_entity_poly.pdbx_strand_id
1 'polypeptide(L)'
;MIITCPKEGEVVDVTKDWTVCWEDLIEATSFDIRLTHLTSPPAENVFITTVTNAPKEGHKTIPGGHIDGIAGGPGYRVWATRVGTGEPPLAESKTFTVQN
;
A
#
# COMPACT_ATOMS: atom_id res chain seq x y z
N MET A 1 11.14 -8.41 2.13
CA MET A 1 10.60 -7.04 2.05
C MET A 1 9.70 -6.82 3.24
N ILE A 2 9.81 -5.67 3.87
CA ILE A 2 8.98 -5.24 4.99
C ILE A 2 8.40 -3.88 4.62
N ILE A 3 7.08 -3.70 4.76
CA ILE A 3 6.45 -2.38 4.61
C ILE A 3 6.42 -1.72 5.99
N THR A 4 7.10 -0.59 6.12
CA THR A 4 7.29 0.10 7.41
C THR A 4 6.38 1.31 7.59
N CYS A 5 5.82 1.83 6.49
CA CYS A 5 4.77 2.85 6.49
C CYS A 5 3.67 2.48 5.49
N PRO A 6 2.38 2.67 5.83
CA PRO A 6 1.88 3.27 7.08
C PRO A 6 2.12 2.39 8.33
N LYS A 7 2.25 3.04 9.49
CA LYS A 7 2.45 2.37 10.77
C LYS A 7 1.15 1.75 11.29
N GLU A 8 1.28 0.80 12.20
CA GLU A 8 0.12 0.20 12.87
C GLU A 8 -0.72 1.26 13.58
N GLY A 9 -2.02 1.30 13.28
CA GLY A 9 -2.96 2.25 13.87
C GLY A 9 -2.84 3.69 13.37
N GLU A 10 -1.96 3.98 12.41
CA GLU A 10 -1.84 5.31 11.81
C GLU A 10 -3.15 5.72 11.12
N VAL A 11 -3.45 7.02 11.12
CA VAL A 11 -4.56 7.59 10.36
C VAL A 11 -3.97 8.27 9.13
N VAL A 12 -4.25 7.71 7.96
CA VAL A 12 -3.76 8.20 6.67
C VAL A 12 -4.89 8.93 5.97
N ASP A 13 -4.73 10.23 5.77
CA ASP A 13 -5.63 11.05 4.96
C ASP A 13 -5.25 10.88 3.48
N VAL A 14 -6.03 10.07 2.75
CA VAL A 14 -5.76 9.76 1.33
C VAL A 14 -6.15 10.89 0.38
N THR A 15 -6.81 11.95 0.88
CA THR A 15 -7.03 13.20 0.11
C THR A 15 -5.76 14.04 0.02
N LYS A 16 -4.77 13.78 0.87
CA LYS A 16 -3.46 14.42 0.89
C LYS A 16 -2.38 13.46 0.46
N ASP A 17 -1.23 14.00 0.08
CA ASP A 17 -0.05 13.19 -0.21
C ASP A 17 0.34 12.37 1.02
N TRP A 18 0.57 11.08 0.80
CA TRP A 18 0.99 10.15 1.83
C TRP A 18 2.07 9.22 1.30
N THR A 19 2.70 8.42 2.16
CA THR A 19 3.89 7.66 1.80
C THR A 19 3.79 6.19 2.17
N VAL A 20 4.26 5.33 1.28
CA VAL A 20 4.55 3.92 1.55
C VAL A 20 6.06 3.75 1.63
N CYS A 21 6.55 3.15 2.71
CA CYS A 21 7.98 2.90 2.93
C CYS A 21 8.26 1.39 2.99
N TRP A 22 9.45 0.99 2.54
CA TRP A 22 9.88 -0.40 2.62
C TRP A 22 11.36 -0.57 2.91
N GLU A 23 11.68 -1.74 3.45
CA GLU A 23 13.03 -2.22 3.76
C GLU A 23 13.21 -3.67 3.32
N ASP A 24 14.46 -4.12 3.25
CA ASP A 24 14.86 -5.51 2.96
C ASP A 24 14.18 -6.12 1.72
N LEU A 25 14.16 -5.38 0.62
CA LEU A 25 13.79 -5.90 -0.70
C LEU A 25 14.95 -6.74 -1.28
N ILE A 26 14.71 -8.03 -1.53
CA ILE A 26 15.75 -9.00 -1.95
C ILE A 26 15.60 -9.42 -3.42
N GLU A 27 14.39 -9.77 -3.86
CA GLU A 27 14.18 -10.50 -5.12
C GLU A 27 13.35 -9.77 -6.19
N ALA A 28 12.84 -8.57 -5.91
CA ALA A 28 12.05 -7.80 -6.86
C ALA A 28 12.62 -6.40 -7.02
N THR A 29 13.04 -6.04 -8.24
CA THR A 29 13.34 -4.64 -8.58
C THR A 29 12.07 -3.86 -8.89
N SER A 30 10.93 -4.53 -9.11
CA SER A 30 9.67 -3.84 -9.37
C SER A 30 8.51 -4.56 -8.69
N PHE A 31 7.57 -3.80 -8.14
CA PHE A 31 6.39 -4.32 -7.47
C PHE A 31 5.21 -3.34 -7.59
N ASP A 32 4.00 -3.86 -7.53
CA ASP A 32 2.78 -3.07 -7.46
C ASP A 32 2.44 -2.79 -6.00
N ILE A 33 2.05 -1.57 -5.71
CA ILE A 33 1.50 -1.16 -4.42
C ILE A 33 -0.03 -1.18 -4.55
N ARG A 34 -0.68 -1.91 -3.65
CA ARG A 34 -2.14 -2.02 -3.56
C ARG A 34 -2.63 -1.60 -2.18
N LEU A 35 -3.80 -0.98 -2.11
CA LEU A 35 -4.49 -0.65 -0.87
C LEU A 35 -5.71 -1.56 -0.75
N THR A 36 -5.84 -2.26 0.37
CA THR A 36 -6.97 -3.16 0.61
C THR A 36 -7.71 -2.81 1.89
N HIS A 37 -9.03 -2.65 1.82
CA HIS A 37 -9.92 -2.60 2.97
C HIS A 37 -10.33 -4.04 3.35
N LEU A 38 -9.82 -4.56 4.47
CA LEU A 38 -10.06 -5.95 4.87
C LEU A 38 -11.43 -6.19 5.52
N THR A 39 -12.04 -5.12 6.01
CA THR A 39 -13.29 -5.16 6.78
C THR A 39 -14.54 -4.81 5.96
N SER A 40 -14.38 -4.36 4.71
CA SER A 40 -15.51 -4.17 3.79
C SER A 40 -15.88 -5.47 3.08
N PRO A 41 -17.18 -5.82 2.99
CA PRO A 41 -17.67 -6.82 2.04
C PRO A 41 -18.30 -6.14 0.81
N PRO A 42 -17.79 -6.34 -0.43
CA PRO A 42 -16.55 -7.06 -0.77
C PRO A 42 -15.30 -6.28 -0.37
N ALA A 43 -14.16 -6.97 -0.24
CA ALA A 43 -12.89 -6.33 0.06
C ALA A 43 -12.52 -5.36 -1.07
N GLU A 44 -12.41 -4.08 -0.74
CA GLU A 44 -11.96 -3.06 -1.70
C GLU A 44 -10.46 -3.24 -1.88
N ASN A 45 -10.00 -3.82 -2.99
CA ASN A 45 -8.58 -3.98 -3.32
C ASN A 45 -8.24 -3.12 -4.53
N VAL A 46 -7.53 -2.03 -4.28
CA VAL A 46 -7.26 -0.99 -5.27
C VAL A 46 -5.78 -0.96 -5.61
N PHE A 47 -5.46 -0.98 -6.90
CA PHE A 47 -4.12 -0.72 -7.39
C PHE A 47 -3.79 0.77 -7.26
N ILE A 48 -2.64 1.08 -6.66
CA ILE A 48 -2.20 2.47 -6.46
C ILE A 48 -1.18 2.86 -7.54
N THR A 49 -0.07 2.14 -7.60
CA THR A 49 1.06 2.44 -8.48
C THR A 49 2.00 1.25 -8.58
N THR A 50 2.76 1.20 -9.67
CA THR A 50 3.95 0.34 -9.77
C THR A 50 5.18 1.12 -9.32
N VAL A 51 6.06 0.49 -8.55
CA VAL A 51 7.42 0.96 -8.29
C VAL A 51 8.35 0.17 -9.19
N THR A 52 9.20 0.85 -9.95
CA THR A 52 10.20 0.24 -10.83
C THR A 52 11.61 0.57 -10.34
N ASN A 53 12.54 -0.36 -10.55
CA ASN A 53 13.93 -0.27 -10.07
C ASN A 53 14.03 0.13 -8.59
N ALA A 54 13.17 -0.45 -7.77
CA ALA A 54 13.08 -0.21 -6.35
C ALA A 54 14.42 -0.55 -5.64
N PRO A 55 14.95 0.38 -4.83
CA PRO A 55 16.09 0.10 -3.97
C PRO A 55 15.73 -0.89 -2.85
N LYS A 56 16.77 -1.44 -2.21
CA LYS A 56 16.64 -2.34 -1.05
C LYS A 56 15.77 -1.73 0.06
N GLU A 57 15.98 -0.45 0.33
CA GLU A 57 15.18 0.39 1.21
C GLU A 57 14.74 1.63 0.43
N GLY A 58 13.46 2.01 0.55
CA GLY A 58 12.92 3.13 -0.20
C GLY A 58 11.55 3.57 0.26
N HIS A 59 11.05 4.60 -0.41
CA HIS A 59 9.71 5.10 -0.20
C HIS A 59 9.07 5.52 -1.52
N LYS A 60 7.74 5.55 -1.53
CA LYS A 60 6.93 6.05 -2.64
C LYS A 60 5.85 6.97 -2.08
N THR A 61 5.90 8.22 -2.50
CA THR A 61 4.80 9.16 -2.26
C THR A 61 3.64 8.83 -3.20
N ILE A 62 2.46 8.67 -2.60
CA ILE A 62 1.19 8.51 -3.27
C ILE A 62 0.49 9.87 -3.26
N PRO A 63 0.17 10.45 -4.43
CA PRO A 63 -0.54 11.72 -4.49
C PRO A 63 -1.92 11.63 -3.83
N GLY A 64 -2.29 12.70 -3.13
CA GLY A 64 -3.63 12.82 -2.55
C GLY A 64 -4.73 12.84 -3.61
N GLY A 65 -5.87 12.23 -3.31
CA GLY A 65 -7.01 12.15 -4.23
C GLY A 65 -6.77 11.25 -5.45
N HIS A 66 -5.66 10.51 -5.48
CA HIS A 66 -5.35 9.55 -6.55
C HIS A 66 -6.27 8.33 -6.54
N ILE A 67 -6.91 8.05 -5.41
CA ILE A 67 -7.77 6.89 -5.19
C ILE A 67 -9.22 7.36 -5.06
N ASP A 68 -9.95 7.36 -6.17
CA ASP A 68 -11.37 7.74 -6.18
C ASP A 68 -12.25 6.68 -5.52
N GLY A 69 -13.23 7.14 -4.72
CA GLY A 69 -14.32 6.32 -4.21
C GLY A 69 -13.96 5.35 -3.08
N ILE A 70 -12.78 5.49 -2.47
CA ILE A 70 -12.38 4.66 -1.32
C ILE A 70 -13.13 5.07 -0.05
N ALA A 71 -13.64 4.10 0.70
CA ALA A 71 -14.33 4.38 1.95
C ALA A 71 -13.36 4.84 3.05
N GLY A 72 -13.70 5.87 3.82
CA GLY A 72 -12.99 6.14 5.08
C GLY A 72 -13.28 5.04 6.12
N GLY A 73 -12.29 4.68 6.94
CA GLY A 73 -12.48 3.71 8.03
C GLY A 73 -11.21 2.97 8.46
N PRO A 74 -11.29 2.20 9.55
CA PRO A 74 -10.20 1.31 9.98
C PRO A 74 -10.14 0.05 9.11
N GLY A 75 -9.05 -0.72 9.21
CA GLY A 75 -8.97 -2.05 8.58
C GLY A 75 -8.23 -2.08 7.25
N TYR A 76 -7.48 -1.02 6.93
CA TYR A 76 -6.71 -0.93 5.69
C TYR A 76 -5.31 -1.53 5.83
N ARG A 77 -4.82 -2.13 4.74
CA ARG A 77 -3.43 -2.55 4.57
C ARG A 77 -2.89 -2.18 3.20
N VAL A 78 -1.61 -1.83 3.16
CA VAL A 78 -0.85 -1.73 1.92
C VAL A 78 -0.19 -3.07 1.63
N TRP A 79 -0.25 -3.48 0.37
CA TRP A 79 0.35 -4.70 -0.14
C TRP A 79 1.36 -4.37 -1.21
N ALA A 80 2.51 -5.02 -1.17
CA ALA A 80 3.44 -5.07 -2.30
C ALA A 80 3.27 -6.40 -3.01
N THR A 81 2.91 -6.40 -4.29
CA THR A 81 2.72 -7.62 -5.09
C THR A 81 3.68 -7.64 -6.28
N ARG A 82 4.02 -8.83 -6.77
CA ARG A 82 4.78 -8.96 -8.02
C ARG A 82 3.95 -8.38 -9.18
N VAL A 83 4.60 -7.59 -10.03
CA VAL A 83 3.95 -6.87 -11.14
C VAL A 83 3.21 -7.83 -12.06
N GLY A 84 1.92 -7.56 -12.29
CA GLY A 84 1.12 -8.30 -13.27
C GLY A 84 0.87 -9.78 -12.94
N THR A 85 1.06 -10.21 -11.68
CA THR A 85 0.81 -11.59 -11.24
C THR A 85 -0.34 -11.66 -10.24
N GLY A 86 -0.97 -12.83 -10.15
CA GLY A 86 -1.88 -13.20 -9.05
C GLY A 86 -1.19 -13.96 -7.92
N GLU A 87 0.14 -13.92 -7.86
CA GLU A 87 0.91 -14.59 -6.81
C GLU A 87 0.67 -13.93 -5.44
N PRO A 88 0.99 -14.64 -4.34
CA PRO A 88 0.94 -14.05 -3.01
C PRO A 88 1.78 -12.76 -2.93
N PRO A 89 1.36 -11.80 -2.11
CA PRO A 89 2.07 -10.54 -1.93
C PRO A 89 3.48 -10.77 -1.37
N LEU A 90 4.42 -9.96 -1.84
CA LEU A 90 5.81 -9.90 -1.36
C LEU A 90 5.89 -9.39 0.08
N ALA A 91 5.00 -8.47 0.43
CA ALA A 91 4.89 -7.90 1.77
C ALA A 91 3.51 -7.29 2.00
N GLU A 92 3.13 -7.20 3.26
CA GLU A 92 1.96 -6.46 3.73
C GLU A 92 2.34 -5.52 4.87
N SER A 93 1.68 -4.37 4.94
CA SER A 93 1.80 -3.47 6.09
C SER A 93 1.01 -3.99 7.28
N LYS A 94 1.23 -3.38 8.44
CA LYS A 94 0.28 -3.45 9.55
C LYS A 94 -1.03 -2.75 9.18
N THR A 95 -2.08 -3.05 9.94
CA THR A 95 -3.39 -2.44 9.73
C THR A 95 -3.38 -0.98 10.18
N PHE A 96 -3.99 -0.10 9.38
CA PHE A 96 -4.14 1.31 9.65
C PHE A 96 -5.55 1.80 9.30
N THR A 97 -5.81 3.09 9.53
CA THR A 97 -7.10 3.75 9.28
C THR A 97 -6.96 4.72 8.12
N VAL A 98 -7.90 4.68 7.17
CA VAL A 98 -8.00 5.66 6.09
C VAL A 98 -9.00 6.75 6.47
N GLN A 99 -8.60 7.99 6.27
CA GLN A 99 -9.48 9.14 6.24
C GLN A 99 -9.58 9.60 4.77
N ASN A 100 -10.80 9.85 4.31
CA ASN A 100 -11.12 10.35 2.97
C ASN A 100 -12.08 11.53 3.10
#